data_AF-A0A3D9XPI2-F1
#
_entry.id   AF-A0A3D9XPI2-F1
#
_cell.length_a   1.000
_cell.length_b   1.000
_cell.length_c   1.000
_cell.angle_alpha   90.00
_cell.angle_beta   90.00
_cell.angle_gamma   90.00
#
_symmetry.space_group_name_H-M   'P 1'
#
loop_
_entity.id
_entity.type
_entity.pdbx_description
1 polymer ?
#
loop_
_entity_poly.entity_id
_entity_poly.type
_entity_poly.pdbx_seq_one_letter_code
_entity_poly.pdbx_strand_id
1 'polypeptide(L)'
;MSEAMDKLIAAVERGDLTIDGAPALSLEMSGIVHGALGDDLWATCVDAFDGSLDAALSLMQCLLPTGQSLIGTHTPRAHVSLNDGFAITCFSDTPARAWLIAILKAYRTAQREA
;
A
#
# COMPACT_ATOMS: atom_id res chain seq x y z
N MET A 1 12.56 -10.13 -1.68
CA MET A 1 11.61 -8.99 -1.74
C MET A 1 10.15 -9.42 -1.94
N SER A 2 9.83 -10.47 -2.73
CA SER A 2 8.42 -10.80 -2.99
C SER A 2 7.65 -11.30 -1.76
N GLU A 3 8.24 -12.12 -0.88
CA GLU A 3 7.49 -12.70 0.25
C GLU A 3 7.02 -11.66 1.29
N ALA A 4 7.88 -10.71 1.66
CA ALA A 4 7.52 -9.63 2.59
C ALA A 4 6.43 -8.73 1.99
N MET A 5 6.57 -8.39 0.70
CA MET A 5 5.57 -7.61 -0.03
C MET A 5 4.23 -8.36 -0.14
N ASP A 6 4.25 -9.66 -0.43
CA ASP A 6 3.04 -10.47 -0.55
C ASP A 6 2.32 -10.60 0.80
N LYS A 7 3.07 -10.74 1.91
CA LYS A 7 2.52 -10.70 3.28
C LYS A 7 1.89 -9.35 3.61
N LEU A 8 2.56 -8.24 3.26
CA LEU A 8 2.03 -6.89 3.49
C LEU A 8 0.74 -6.64 2.71
N ILE A 9 0.70 -6.99 1.42
CA ILE A 9 -0.51 -6.84 0.60
C ILE A 9 -1.67 -7.65 1.22
N ALA A 10 -1.42 -8.91 1.60
CA ALA A 10 -2.44 -9.75 2.22
C ALA A 10 -2.95 -9.19 3.56
N ALA A 11 -2.07 -8.61 4.38
CA ALA A 11 -2.44 -7.96 5.64
C ALA A 11 -3.39 -6.77 5.41
N VAL A 12 -3.02 -5.86 4.50
CA VAL A 12 -3.83 -4.69 4.15
C VAL A 12 -5.17 -5.10 3.54
N GLU A 13 -5.20 -6.11 2.67
CA GLU A 13 -6.43 -6.62 2.04
C GLU A 13 -7.40 -7.22 3.06
N ARG A 14 -6.89 -7.91 4.08
CA ARG A 14 -7.72 -8.44 5.19
C ARG A 14 -8.24 -7.35 6.13
N GLY A 15 -7.76 -6.12 6.01
CA GLY A 15 -8.04 -5.09 7.00
C GLY A 15 -7.38 -5.41 8.34
N ASP A 16 -6.26 -6.13 8.31
CA ASP A 16 -5.55 -6.56 9.52
C ASP A 16 -4.05 -6.33 9.34
N LEU A 17 -3.62 -5.14 9.77
CA LEU A 17 -2.21 -4.77 9.89
C LEU A 17 -1.64 -5.13 11.27
N THR A 18 -2.37 -5.93 12.05
CA THR A 18 -1.89 -6.53 13.29
C THR A 18 -1.33 -7.93 13.03
N ILE A 19 -0.39 -8.36 13.87
CA ILE A 19 0.00 -9.76 13.96
C ILE A 19 -0.52 -10.21 15.33
N ASP A 20 -1.36 -11.25 15.36
CA ASP A 20 -1.98 -11.81 16.56
C ASP A 20 -2.84 -10.83 17.38
N GLY A 21 -3.50 -9.86 16.73
CA GLY A 21 -4.44 -8.94 17.39
C GLY A 21 -3.79 -7.84 18.23
N ALA A 22 -2.46 -7.71 18.21
CA ALA A 22 -1.74 -6.61 18.85
C ALA A 22 -1.59 -5.42 17.88
N PRO A 23 -2.12 -4.21 18.20
CA PRO A 23 -2.14 -3.08 17.28
C PRO A 23 -0.73 -2.53 17.01
N ALA A 24 -0.45 -2.23 15.73
CA ALA A 24 0.51 -1.25 15.19
C ALA A 24 1.96 -1.18 15.74
N LEU A 25 2.36 -2.08 16.64
CA LEU A 25 3.64 -2.06 17.37
C LEU A 25 4.36 -3.42 17.32
N SER A 26 3.92 -4.37 16.50
CA SER A 26 4.69 -5.61 16.33
C SER A 26 5.97 -5.28 15.55
N LEU A 27 7.13 -5.46 16.20
CA LEU A 27 8.45 -5.33 15.56
C LEU A 27 8.54 -6.15 14.25
N GLU A 28 7.78 -7.23 14.19
CA GLU A 28 7.68 -8.10 13.04
C GLU A 28 6.97 -7.42 11.85
N MET A 29 5.85 -6.72 12.03
CA MET A 29 5.18 -6.03 10.92
C MET A 29 5.98 -4.81 10.46
N SER A 30 6.64 -4.08 11.38
CA SER A 30 7.60 -3.05 10.99
C SER A 30 8.78 -3.64 10.19
N GLY A 31 9.22 -4.86 10.54
CA GLY A 31 10.24 -5.59 9.79
C GLY A 31 9.75 -6.02 8.39
N ILE A 32 8.49 -6.40 8.26
CA ILE A 32 7.87 -6.72 6.96
C ILE A 32 7.80 -5.47 6.09
N VAL A 33 7.32 -4.34 6.62
CA VAL A 33 7.26 -3.08 5.86
C VAL A 33 8.65 -2.60 5.50
N HIS A 34 9.60 -2.63 6.42
CA HIS A 34 10.99 -2.29 6.13
C HIS A 34 11.58 -3.21 5.04
N GLY A 35 11.36 -4.52 5.14
CA GLY A 35 11.83 -5.48 4.12
C GLY A 35 11.11 -5.38 2.77
N ALA A 36 9.91 -4.79 2.73
CA ALA A 36 9.11 -4.61 1.51
C ALA A 36 9.34 -3.25 0.84
N LEU A 37 9.51 -2.18 1.62
CA LEU A 37 9.50 -0.79 1.16
C LEU A 37 10.79 -0.01 1.46
N GLY A 38 11.66 -0.50 2.36
CA GLY A 38 12.84 0.22 2.84
C GLY A 38 12.57 1.04 4.11
N ASP A 39 13.55 1.87 4.52
CA ASP A 39 13.51 2.63 5.77
C ASP A 39 12.35 3.65 5.87
N ASP A 40 11.82 3.80 7.09
CA ASP A 40 10.92 4.86 7.59
C ASP A 40 9.51 5.02 6.97
N LEU A 41 9.02 4.07 6.19
CA LEU A 41 7.66 4.12 5.62
C LEU A 41 6.56 3.49 6.50
N TRP A 42 6.91 2.92 7.66
CA TRP A 42 5.98 2.24 8.55
C TRP A 42 4.82 3.13 9.00
N ALA A 43 5.12 4.30 9.57
CA ALA A 43 4.09 5.21 10.08
C ALA A 43 3.14 5.65 8.96
N THR A 44 3.69 6.00 7.80
CA THR A 44 2.91 6.39 6.61
C THR A 44 2.01 5.26 6.11
N CYS A 45 2.48 4.00 6.17
CA CYS A 45 1.66 2.84 5.84
C CYS A 45 0.49 2.64 6.81
N VAL A 46 0.74 2.77 8.12
CA VAL A 46 -0.31 2.65 9.14
C VAL A 46 -1.34 3.77 8.98
N ASP A 47 -0.89 5.01 8.81
CA ASP A 47 -1.79 6.15 8.60
C ASP A 47 -2.67 5.98 7.35
N ALA A 48 -2.08 5.50 6.24
CA ALA A 48 -2.83 5.23 5.01
C ALA A 48 -3.85 4.09 5.18
N PHE A 49 -3.49 3.06 5.96
CA PHE A 49 -4.38 1.96 6.30
C PHE A 49 -5.57 2.41 7.16
N ASP A 50 -5.32 3.28 8.14
CA ASP A 50 -6.34 3.84 9.05
C ASP A 50 -7.23 4.90 8.38
N GLY A 51 -6.91 5.32 7.16
CA GLY A 51 -7.79 6.15 6.34
C GLY A 51 -7.18 7.45 5.81
N SER A 52 -5.91 7.74 6.09
CA SER A 52 -5.26 8.98 5.65
C SER A 52 -4.95 8.96 4.15
N LEU A 53 -5.67 9.78 3.39
CA LEU A 53 -5.39 9.99 1.96
C LEU A 53 -4.05 10.69 1.72
N ASP A 54 -3.64 11.58 2.62
CA ASP A 54 -2.35 12.27 2.51
C ASP A 54 -1.17 11.31 2.68
N ALA A 55 -1.30 10.36 3.62
CA ALA A 55 -0.30 9.31 3.80
C ALA A 55 -0.24 8.36 2.58
N ALA A 56 -1.40 7.97 2.04
CA ALA A 56 -1.47 7.18 0.81
C ALA A 56 -0.84 7.90 -0.39
N LEU A 57 -1.09 9.21 -0.53
CA LEU A 57 -0.45 10.04 -1.56
C LEU A 57 1.07 10.09 -1.38
N SER A 58 1.54 10.32 -0.15
CA SER A 58 2.97 10.37 0.16
C SER A 58 3.66 9.05 -0.19
N LEU A 59 3.04 7.90 0.12
CA LEU A 59 3.54 6.59 -0.26
C LEU A 59 3.60 6.41 -1.77
N MET A 60 2.55 6.82 -2.49
CA MET A 60 2.54 6.72 -3.94
C MET A 60 3.66 7.54 -4.57
N GLN A 61 3.84 8.79 -4.16
CA GLN A 61 4.89 9.66 -4.68
C GLN A 61 6.30 9.13 -4.38
N CYS A 62 6.47 8.47 -3.24
CA CYS A 62 7.74 7.86 -2.84
C CYS A 62 8.05 6.58 -3.65
N LEU A 63 7.09 5.65 -3.74
CA LEU A 63 7.29 4.33 -4.35
C LEU A 63 7.13 4.34 -5.87
N LEU A 64 6.27 5.21 -6.38
CA LEU A 64 5.89 5.33 -7.78
C LEU A 64 5.97 6.81 -8.21
N PRO A 65 7.18 7.40 -8.25
CA PRO A 65 7.36 8.84 -8.48
C PRO A 65 6.81 9.31 -9.83
N THR A 66 6.66 8.40 -10.78
CA THR A 66 6.10 8.67 -12.10
C THR A 66 4.72 8.04 -12.30
N GLY A 67 4.18 7.34 -11.30
CA GLY A 67 2.86 6.73 -11.37
C GLY A 67 1.75 7.78 -11.35
N GLN A 68 0.58 7.41 -11.87
CA GLN A 68 -0.63 8.22 -11.81
C GLN A 68 -1.71 7.48 -11.03
N SER A 69 -2.60 8.21 -10.35
CA SER A 69 -3.70 7.59 -9.63
C SER A 69 -4.99 8.39 -9.70
N LEU A 70 -6.09 7.66 -9.66
CA LEU A 70 -7.45 8.17 -9.55
C LEU A 70 -8.12 7.51 -8.34
N ILE A 71 -8.77 8.29 -7.50
CA ILE A 71 -9.43 7.81 -6.29
C ILE A 71 -10.91 8.18 -6.39
N GLY A 72 -11.77 7.18 -6.19
CA GLY A 72 -13.17 7.45 -5.92
C GLY A 72 -13.30 7.96 -4.49
N THR A 73 -13.69 9.20 -4.28
CA THR A 73 -14.02 9.71 -2.93
C THR A 73 -15.41 9.27 -2.48
N HIS A 74 -16.29 8.93 -3.43
CA HIS A 74 -17.68 8.50 -3.19
C HIS A 74 -17.91 6.98 -3.34
N THR A 75 -16.88 6.25 -3.75
CA THR A 75 -16.88 4.78 -3.81
C THR A 75 -15.54 4.33 -3.26
N PRO A 76 -15.44 3.29 -2.43
CA PRO A 76 -14.17 2.90 -1.82
C PRO A 76 -13.33 2.09 -2.83
N ARG A 77 -12.97 2.78 -3.92
CA ARG A 77 -12.31 2.28 -5.11
C ARG A 77 -11.13 3.21 -5.40
N ALA A 78 -9.98 2.62 -5.66
CA ALA A 78 -8.81 3.35 -6.13
C ALA A 78 -8.24 2.70 -7.39
N HIS A 79 -7.59 3.51 -8.21
CA HIS A 79 -6.97 3.13 -9.45
C HIS A 79 -5.56 3.72 -9.49
N VAL A 80 -4.55 2.88 -9.68
CA VAL A 80 -3.15 3.29 -9.86
C VAL A 80 -2.67 2.81 -11.22
N SER A 81 -2.15 3.72 -12.02
CA SER A 81 -1.57 3.46 -13.33
C SER A 81 -0.07 3.67 -13.29
N LEU A 82 0.66 2.73 -13.88
CA LEU A 82 2.07 2.85 -14.20
C LEU A 82 2.25 3.46 -15.61
N ASN A 83 3.47 3.89 -15.91
CA ASN A 83 3.80 4.61 -17.16
C ASN A 83 3.77 3.74 -18.43
N ASP A 84 3.86 2.43 -18.26
CA ASP A 84 3.74 1.42 -19.32
C ASP A 84 2.28 1.18 -19.75
N GLY A 85 1.32 1.87 -19.14
CA GLY A 85 -0.11 1.69 -19.36
C GLY A 85 -0.73 0.58 -18.50
N PHE A 86 0.06 -0.08 -17.63
CA PHE A 86 -0.47 -1.05 -16.69
C PHE A 86 -1.24 -0.35 -15.57
N ALA A 87 -2.42 -0.86 -15.26
CA ALA A 87 -3.31 -0.26 -14.28
C ALA A 87 -3.87 -1.29 -13.30
N ILE A 88 -3.85 -0.95 -12.02
CA ILE A 88 -4.44 -1.73 -10.93
C ILE A 88 -5.62 -0.96 -10.35
N THR A 89 -6.78 -1.60 -10.36
CA THR A 89 -7.94 -1.17 -9.60
C THR A 89 -8.09 -2.01 -8.35
N CYS A 90 -8.33 -1.38 -7.20
CA CYS A 90 -8.59 -2.06 -5.93
C CYS A 90 -9.80 -1.47 -5.22
N PHE A 91 -10.40 -2.28 -4.34
CA PHE A 91 -11.57 -1.95 -3.53
C PHE A 91 -11.28 -2.24 -2.06
N SER A 92 -11.85 -1.46 -1.15
CA SER A 92 -11.74 -1.69 0.28
C SER A 92 -12.90 -1.03 1.04
N ASP A 93 -12.84 -0.93 2.37
CA ASP A 93 -13.86 -0.21 3.15
C ASP A 93 -13.63 1.30 3.13
N THR A 94 -12.37 1.73 2.96
CA THR A 94 -12.00 3.14 2.85
C THR A 94 -11.28 3.43 1.52
N PRO A 95 -11.47 4.62 0.92
CA PRO A 95 -10.74 5.02 -0.28
C PRO A 95 -9.22 4.98 -0.10
N ALA A 96 -8.72 5.40 1.07
CA ALA A 96 -7.29 5.39 1.39
C ALA A 96 -6.72 3.96 1.42
N ARG A 97 -7.42 3.00 2.03
CA ARG A 97 -6.97 1.61 2.06
C ARG A 97 -7.06 0.96 0.69
N ALA A 98 -8.10 1.25 -0.10
CA ALA A 98 -8.18 0.81 -1.49
C ALA A 98 -6.99 1.34 -2.31
N TRP A 99 -6.58 2.58 -2.06
CA TRP A 99 -5.44 3.20 -2.71
C TRP A 99 -4.12 2.59 -2.26
N LEU A 100 -3.94 2.34 -0.96
CA LEU A 100 -2.78 1.64 -0.41
C LEU A 100 -2.57 0.27 -1.08
N ILE A 101 -3.62 -0.54 -1.21
CA ILE A 101 -3.54 -1.85 -1.88
C ILE A 101 -3.10 -1.70 -3.33
N ALA A 102 -3.66 -0.72 -4.05
CA ALA A 102 -3.31 -0.47 -5.45
C ALA A 102 -1.86 -0.02 -5.61
N ILE A 103 -1.35 0.85 -4.73
CA ILE A 103 0.03 1.32 -4.70
C ILE A 103 0.98 0.13 -4.47
N LEU A 104 0.73 -0.68 -3.44
CA LEU A 104 1.58 -1.82 -3.10
C LEU A 104 1.66 -2.85 -4.23
N LYS A 105 0.52 -3.17 -4.85
CA LYS A 105 0.48 -4.07 -6.01
C LYS A 105 1.22 -3.50 -7.21
N ALA A 106 1.07 -2.20 -7.48
CA ALA A 106 1.71 -1.53 -8.61
C ALA A 106 3.24 -1.48 -8.41
N TYR A 107 3.69 -1.13 -7.21
CA TYR A 107 5.10 -1.15 -6.86
C TYR A 107 5.69 -2.57 -6.96
N ARG A 108 4.98 -3.59 -6.48
CA ARG A 108 5.41 -4.99 -6.64
C ARG A 108 5.56 -5.38 -8.12
N THR A 109 4.64 -4.96 -9.00
CA THR A 109 4.73 -5.22 -10.44
C THR A 109 5.95 -4.52 -11.03
N ALA A 110 6.14 -3.23 -10.75
CA ALA A 110 7.29 -2.47 -11.24
C ALA A 110 8.64 -3.08 -10.82
N GLN A 111 8.72 -3.62 -9.59
CA GLN A 111 9.92 -4.28 -9.06
C GLN A 111 10.19 -5.67 -9.67
N ARG A 112 9.23 -6.28 -10.36
CA ARG A 112 9.43 -7.57 -11.06
C ARG A 112 9.94 -7.39 -12.49
N GLU A 113 9.75 -6.20 -13.05
CA GLU A 113 10.14 -5.86 -14.43
C GLU A 113 11.47 -5.10 -14.51
N ALA A 114 11.98 -4.64 -13.36
CA ALA A 114 13.31 -4.04 -13.20
C ALA A 114 14.39 -5.10 -12.94
#